data_AF-A0A7S3QYQ3-F1
#
_entry.id   AF-A0A7S3QYQ3-F1
#
_cell.length_a   1.000
_cell.length_b   1.000
_cell.length_c   1.000
_cell.angle_alpha   90.00
_cell.angle_beta   90.00
_cell.angle_gamma   90.00
#
_symmetry.space_group_name_H-M   'P 1'
#
loop_
_entity.id
_entity.type
_entity.pdbx_description
1 polymer ?
#
loop_
_entity_poly.entity_id
_entity_poly.type
_entity_poly.pdbx_seq_one_letter_code
_entity_poly.pdbx_strand_id
1 'polypeptide(L)'
;MQLAALLHEVTKRRRLAAFSGKQLVGLLVVLTQAQVQLDQRTTGRLLSTLHSCITQGCPSLTAHQLSLAMWALAKTRTSLKAQMMHSLLDRFHEQLPKASIADVASLVWAIPLVSKHYTTWLAVQHSSLLHALADFTLPHLTTCAARGSTSGQQLCGPRQLVQLAVGFTRLRFYPGAEWMRRHRAASIAVQHAFTSTDRAQIRAAYQALLEV
;
A
#
# COMPACT_ATOMS: atom_id res chain seq x y z
N MET A 1 1.15 -20.41 -20.14
CA MET A 1 0.21 -19.81 -21.11
C MET A 1 -1.27 -20.09 -20.82
N GLN A 2 -1.68 -21.26 -20.32
CA GLN A 2 -3.10 -21.58 -20.08
C GLN A 2 -3.79 -20.69 -19.01
N LEU A 3 -3.07 -20.27 -17.96
CA LEU A 3 -3.66 -19.46 -16.87
C LEU A 3 -4.06 -18.05 -17.33
N ALA A 4 -3.24 -17.41 -18.18
CA ALA A 4 -3.53 -16.06 -18.69
C ALA A 4 -4.76 -16.06 -19.62
N ALA A 5 -4.92 -17.08 -20.46
CA ALA A 5 -6.08 -17.25 -21.33
C ALA A 5 -7.36 -17.52 -20.52
N LEU A 6 -7.29 -18.36 -19.48
CA LEU A 6 -8.41 -18.61 -18.57
C LEU A 6 -8.81 -17.35 -17.78
N LEU A 7 -7.84 -16.59 -17.27
CA LEU A 7 -8.10 -15.33 -16.57
C LEU A 7 -8.69 -14.27 -17.51
N HIS A 8 -8.25 -14.24 -18.77
CA HIS A 8 -8.79 -13.36 -19.80
C HIS A 8 -10.24 -13.72 -20.18
N GLU A 9 -10.58 -15.01 -20.23
CA GLU A 9 -11.97 -15.45 -20.45
C GLU A 9 -12.89 -15.17 -19.25
N VAL A 10 -12.41 -15.41 -18.01
CA VAL A 10 -13.17 -15.12 -16.78
C VAL A 10 -13.46 -13.62 -16.66
N THR A 11 -12.52 -12.77 -17.04
CA THR A 11 -12.68 -11.31 -17.04
C THR A 11 -13.56 -10.79 -18.19
N LYS A 12 -13.53 -11.44 -19.37
CA LYS A 12 -14.38 -11.07 -20.52
C LYS A 12 -15.86 -11.42 -20.36
N ARG A 13 -16.20 -12.60 -19.81
CA ARG A 13 -17.57 -13.17 -19.83
C ARG A 13 -18.58 -12.60 -18.81
N ARG A 14 -18.50 -11.31 -18.44
CA ARG A 14 -19.42 -10.64 -17.47
C ARG A 14 -19.49 -11.27 -16.07
N ARG A 15 -18.60 -12.21 -15.72
CA ARG A 15 -18.62 -12.89 -14.41
C ARG A 15 -18.04 -12.05 -13.28
N LEU A 16 -17.37 -10.93 -13.55
CA LEU A 16 -16.76 -10.09 -12.51
C LEU A 16 -17.76 -9.58 -11.47
N ALA A 17 -18.99 -9.26 -11.87
CA ALA A 17 -20.03 -8.80 -10.93
C ALA A 17 -20.46 -9.87 -9.92
N ALA A 18 -20.18 -11.16 -10.19
CA ALA A 18 -20.47 -12.25 -9.27
C ALA A 18 -19.34 -12.48 -8.25
N PHE A 19 -18.20 -11.80 -8.38
CA PHE A 19 -17.06 -11.98 -7.49
C PHE A 19 -17.27 -11.12 -6.23
N SER A 20 -17.06 -11.72 -5.07
CA SER A 20 -16.91 -10.97 -3.83
C SER A 20 -15.68 -10.06 -3.88
N GLY A 21 -15.66 -9.00 -3.07
CA GLY A 21 -14.51 -8.11 -2.94
C GLY A 21 -13.19 -8.87 -2.69
N LYS A 22 -13.21 -9.88 -1.81
CA LYS A 22 -12.03 -10.75 -1.54
C LYS A 22 -11.56 -11.48 -2.79
N GLN A 23 -12.47 -12.02 -3.59
CA GLN A 23 -12.11 -12.71 -4.83
C GLN A 23 -11.57 -11.74 -5.89
N LEU A 24 -12.09 -10.52 -5.96
CA LEU A 24 -11.55 -9.48 -6.84
C LEU A 24 -10.12 -9.08 -6.45
N VAL A 25 -9.83 -8.92 -5.16
CA VAL A 25 -8.46 -8.67 -4.68
C VAL A 25 -7.54 -9.84 -4.99
N GLY A 26 -7.99 -11.08 -4.74
CA GLY A 26 -7.23 -12.28 -5.09
C GLY A 26 -6.90 -12.35 -6.58
N LEU A 27 -7.87 -12.03 -7.44
CA LEU A 27 -7.69 -11.96 -8.89
C LEU A 27 -6.65 -10.90 -9.28
N LEU A 28 -6.72 -9.69 -8.70
CA LEU A 28 -5.74 -8.62 -8.92
C LEU A 28 -4.32 -9.06 -8.55
N VAL A 29 -4.16 -9.74 -7.42
CA VAL A 29 -2.86 -10.24 -6.95
C VAL A 29 -2.32 -11.30 -7.91
N VAL A 30 -3.14 -12.27 -8.31
CA VAL A 30 -2.74 -13.32 -9.27
C VAL A 30 -2.32 -12.72 -10.61
N LEU A 31 -3.08 -11.76 -11.13
CA LEU A 31 -2.75 -11.07 -12.38
C LEU A 31 -1.42 -10.30 -12.28
N THR A 32 -1.19 -9.66 -11.14
CA THR A 32 0.06 -8.94 -10.87
C THR A 32 1.25 -9.89 -10.80
N GLN A 33 1.12 -11.01 -10.10
CA GLN A 33 2.17 -12.02 -9.98
C GLN A 33 2.46 -12.71 -11.32
N ALA A 34 1.43 -12.99 -12.11
CA ALA A 34 1.54 -13.57 -13.43
C ALA A 34 1.98 -12.55 -14.52
N GLN A 35 2.20 -11.28 -14.14
CA GLN A 35 2.60 -10.20 -15.06
C GLN A 35 1.66 -10.05 -16.27
N VAL A 36 0.38 -10.35 -16.08
CA VAL A 36 -0.61 -10.29 -17.16
C VAL A 36 -0.98 -8.83 -17.41
N GLN A 37 -0.70 -8.35 -18.63
CA GLN A 37 -1.20 -7.06 -19.07
C GLN A 37 -2.66 -7.19 -19.49
N LEU A 38 -3.54 -6.51 -18.76
CA LEU A 38 -4.95 -6.39 -19.11
C LEU A 38 -5.15 -5.20 -20.07
N ASP A 39 -6.06 -5.37 -21.01
CA ASP A 39 -6.52 -4.27 -21.85
C ASP A 39 -7.30 -3.23 -21.01
N GLN A 40 -7.31 -1.98 -21.48
CA GLN A 40 -7.91 -0.86 -20.73
C GLN A 40 -9.39 -1.10 -20.37
N ARG A 41 -10.15 -1.78 -21.23
CA ARG A 41 -11.57 -2.06 -20.98
C ARG A 41 -11.74 -3.04 -19.82
N THR A 42 -10.95 -4.11 -19.79
CA THR A 42 -11.00 -5.11 -18.71
C THR A 42 -10.53 -4.52 -17.38
N THR A 43 -9.44 -3.75 -17.39
CA THR A 43 -8.97 -3.01 -16.21
C THR A 43 -10.06 -2.05 -15.70
N GLY A 44 -10.71 -1.29 -16.58
CA GLY A 44 -11.80 -0.40 -16.21
C GLY A 44 -12.99 -1.12 -15.56
N ARG A 45 -13.39 -2.30 -16.09
CA ARG A 45 -14.47 -3.12 -15.49
C ARG A 45 -14.09 -3.68 -14.13
N LEU A 46 -12.86 -4.17 -13.99
CA LEU A 46 -12.34 -4.70 -12.72
C LEU A 46 -12.33 -3.62 -11.64
N LEU A 47 -11.81 -2.43 -11.96
CA LEU A 47 -11.79 -1.28 -11.06
C LEU A 47 -13.19 -0.81 -10.69
N SER A 48 -14.11 -0.73 -11.66
CA SER A 48 -15.50 -0.33 -11.41
C SER A 48 -16.21 -1.31 -10.47
N THR A 49 -15.98 -2.61 -10.67
CA THR A 49 -16.56 -3.66 -9.81
C THR A 49 -15.97 -3.59 -8.40
N LEU A 50 -14.64 -3.45 -8.29
CA LEU A 50 -13.96 -3.29 -7.00
C LEU A 50 -14.46 -2.03 -6.27
N HIS A 51 -14.60 -0.90 -6.96
CA HIS A 51 -15.12 0.33 -6.40
C HIS A 51 -16.54 0.14 -5.88
N SER A 52 -17.41 -0.54 -6.62
CA SER A 52 -18.77 -0.86 -6.19
C SER A 52 -18.77 -1.74 -4.93
N CYS A 53 -17.88 -2.74 -4.84
CA CYS A 53 -17.74 -3.55 -3.62
C CYS A 53 -17.29 -2.73 -2.40
N ILE A 54 -16.42 -1.73 -2.61
CA ILE A 54 -15.93 -0.85 -1.55
C ILE A 54 -17.05 0.08 -1.06
N THR A 55 -17.82 0.68 -1.97
CA THR A 55 -18.87 1.65 -1.63
C THR A 55 -20.17 1.01 -1.14
N GLN A 56 -20.54 -0.17 -1.65
CA GLN A 56 -21.80 -0.85 -1.29
C GLN A 56 -21.69 -1.71 -0.03
N GLY A 57 -20.56 -1.69 0.67
CA GLY A 57 -20.44 -2.37 1.96
C GLY A 57 -20.50 -3.91 1.88
N CYS A 58 -20.06 -4.51 0.78
CA CYS A 58 -19.75 -5.95 0.74
C CYS A 58 -18.95 -6.35 1.99
N PRO A 59 -19.09 -7.58 2.55
CA PRO A 59 -18.51 -7.95 3.85
C PRO A 59 -17.08 -7.43 3.93
N SER A 60 -16.89 -6.50 4.88
CA SER A 60 -15.88 -5.45 4.86
C SER A 60 -14.51 -5.97 4.41
N LEU A 61 -13.98 -5.45 3.30
CA LEU A 61 -12.58 -5.69 2.95
C LEU A 61 -11.71 -5.34 4.16
N THR A 62 -10.88 -6.28 4.59
CA THR A 62 -9.96 -6.04 5.71
C THR A 62 -8.87 -5.05 5.30
N ALA A 63 -8.19 -4.42 6.26
CA ALA A 63 -7.01 -3.60 6.00
C ALA A 63 -5.99 -4.33 5.09
N HIS A 64 -5.82 -5.63 5.32
CA HIS A 64 -4.96 -6.48 4.50
C HIS A 64 -5.41 -6.60 3.03
N GLN A 65 -6.71 -6.77 2.79
CA GLN A 65 -7.22 -6.87 1.43
C GLN A 65 -7.13 -5.52 0.70
N LEU A 66 -7.38 -4.42 1.41
CA LEU A 66 -7.23 -3.07 0.86
C LEU A 66 -5.77 -2.75 0.51
N SER A 67 -4.83 -3.07 1.42
CA SER A 67 -3.39 -2.86 1.19
C SER A 67 -2.87 -3.70 0.02
N LEU A 68 -3.33 -4.95 -0.10
CA LEU A 68 -2.99 -5.83 -1.23
C LEU A 68 -3.53 -5.33 -2.56
N ALA A 69 -4.78 -4.86 -2.58
CA ALA A 69 -5.37 -4.28 -3.78
C ALA A 69 -4.55 -3.07 -4.24
N MET A 70 -4.24 -2.16 -3.32
CA MET A 70 -3.42 -0.97 -3.58
C MET A 70 -2.02 -1.33 -4.08
N TRP A 71 -1.37 -2.30 -3.43
CA TRP A 71 -0.07 -2.81 -3.87
C TRP A 71 -0.11 -3.40 -5.28
N ALA A 72 -1.13 -4.22 -5.58
CA ALA A 72 -1.30 -4.86 -6.89
C ALA A 72 -1.51 -3.81 -7.99
N LEU A 73 -2.34 -2.80 -7.73
CA LEU A 73 -2.58 -1.69 -8.65
C LEU A 73 -1.32 -0.85 -8.87
N ALA A 74 -0.58 -0.55 -7.81
CA ALA A 74 0.69 0.15 -7.91
C ALA A 74 1.72 -0.62 -8.73
N LYS A 75 1.80 -1.95 -8.55
CA LYS A 75 2.72 -2.83 -9.30
C LYS A 75 2.37 -2.94 -10.78
N THR A 76 1.08 -2.97 -11.11
CA THR A 76 0.60 -2.95 -12.50
C THR A 76 0.60 -1.54 -13.11
N ARG A 77 1.05 -0.51 -12.37
CA ARG A 77 1.06 0.90 -12.79
C ARG A 77 -0.33 1.42 -13.18
N THR A 78 -1.36 0.88 -12.53
CA THR A 78 -2.75 1.26 -12.77
C THR A 78 -3.08 2.50 -11.94
N SER A 79 -3.43 3.60 -12.61
CA SER A 79 -3.86 4.82 -11.93
C SER A 79 -5.33 4.72 -11.51
N LEU A 80 -5.64 5.18 -10.30
CA LEU A 80 -7.00 5.26 -9.79
C LEU A 80 -7.58 6.65 -10.03
N LYS A 81 -8.90 6.73 -10.18
CA LYS A 81 -9.63 8.00 -10.14
C LYS A 81 -9.69 8.51 -8.69
N ALA A 82 -9.67 9.83 -8.51
CA ALA A 82 -9.66 10.45 -7.18
C ALA A 82 -10.80 9.94 -6.29
N GLN A 83 -12.03 9.86 -6.80
CA GLN A 83 -13.18 9.34 -6.02
C GLN A 83 -12.95 7.93 -5.47
N MET A 84 -12.43 7.01 -6.30
CA MET A 84 -12.13 5.64 -5.84
C MET A 84 -11.00 5.64 -4.81
N MET A 85 -10.02 6.51 -4.98
CA MET A 85 -8.94 6.69 -4.01
C MET A 85 -9.45 7.18 -2.65
N HIS A 86 -10.35 8.18 -2.63
CA HIS A 86 -11.00 8.64 -1.40
C HIS A 86 -11.71 7.49 -0.68
N SER A 87 -12.60 6.77 -1.36
CA SER A 87 -13.33 5.65 -0.78
C SER A 87 -12.41 4.56 -0.22
N LEU A 88 -11.28 4.29 -0.89
CA LEU A 88 -10.28 3.32 -0.42
C LEU A 88 -9.56 3.79 0.85
N LEU A 89 -9.16 5.06 0.89
CA LEU A 89 -8.45 5.64 2.03
C LEU A 89 -9.35 5.76 3.25
N ASP A 90 -10.59 6.22 3.08
CA ASP A 90 -11.58 6.31 4.16
C ASP A 90 -11.84 4.92 4.75
N ARG A 91 -12.07 3.93 3.87
CA ARG A 91 -12.29 2.55 4.32
C ARG A 91 -11.07 1.94 4.99
N PHE A 92 -9.86 2.28 4.54
CA PHE A 92 -8.65 1.83 5.21
C PHE A 92 -8.49 2.48 6.59
N HIS A 93 -8.82 3.78 6.71
CA HIS A 93 -8.79 4.50 7.98
C HIS A 93 -9.67 3.81 9.03
N GLU A 94 -10.89 3.41 8.66
CA GLU A 94 -11.79 2.65 9.54
C GLU A 94 -11.22 1.28 9.97
N GLN A 95 -10.38 0.67 9.13
CA GLN A 95 -9.75 -0.62 9.40
C GLN A 95 -8.36 -0.51 10.02
N LEU A 96 -7.83 0.71 10.21
CA LEU A 96 -6.50 0.96 10.74
C LEU A 96 -6.25 0.26 12.09
N PRO A 97 -7.21 0.20 13.05
CA PRO A 97 -7.01 -0.53 14.31
C PRO A 97 -6.79 -2.04 14.14
N LYS A 98 -7.16 -2.61 12.98
CA LYS A 98 -7.00 -4.03 12.63
C LYS A 98 -5.90 -4.25 11.60
N ALA A 99 -5.20 -3.20 11.18
CA ALA A 99 -4.14 -3.28 10.20
C ALA A 99 -2.86 -3.84 10.82
N SER A 100 -2.04 -4.50 9.99
CA SER A 100 -0.65 -4.77 10.34
C SER A 100 0.28 -3.65 9.86
N ILE A 101 1.50 -3.60 10.41
CA ILE A 101 2.55 -2.71 9.90
C ILE A 101 2.87 -2.96 8.42
N ALA A 102 2.76 -4.20 7.95
CA ALA A 102 2.98 -4.54 6.54
C ALA A 102 1.88 -3.97 5.64
N ASP A 103 0.64 -3.91 6.13
CA ASP A 103 -0.49 -3.33 5.42
C ASP A 103 -0.31 -1.81 5.28
N VAL A 104 0.04 -1.13 6.37
CA VAL A 104 0.29 0.31 6.37
C VAL A 104 1.48 0.67 5.49
N ALA A 105 2.61 -0.04 5.61
CA ALA A 105 3.77 0.21 4.76
C ALA A 105 3.45 0.00 3.27
N SER A 106 2.67 -1.03 2.94
CA SER A 106 2.25 -1.29 1.56
C SER A 106 1.32 -0.22 1.04
N LEU A 107 0.37 0.26 1.86
CA LEU A 107 -0.51 1.36 1.50
C LEU A 107 0.27 2.65 1.26
N VAL A 108 1.07 3.11 2.24
CA VAL A 108 1.86 4.35 2.17
C VAL A 108 2.74 4.37 0.91
N TRP A 109 3.35 3.24 0.57
CA TRP A 109 4.14 3.10 -0.66
C TRP A 109 3.28 3.14 -1.94
N ALA A 110 2.09 2.54 -1.91
CA ALA A 110 1.22 2.39 -3.07
C ALA A 110 0.47 3.69 -3.43
N ILE A 111 0.06 4.50 -2.44
CA ILE A 111 -0.71 5.72 -2.65
C ILE A 111 -0.13 6.59 -3.78
N PRO A 112 1.12 7.07 -3.70
CA PRO A 112 1.67 7.98 -4.70
C PRO A 112 1.82 7.35 -6.09
N LEU A 113 1.86 6.01 -6.18
CA LEU A 113 1.98 5.28 -7.44
C LEU A 113 0.65 5.17 -8.17
N VAL A 114 -0.45 5.00 -7.45
CA VAL A 114 -1.79 4.91 -8.04
C VAL A 114 -2.47 6.26 -8.18
N SER A 115 -2.02 7.31 -7.47
CA SER A 115 -2.53 8.69 -7.55
C SER A 115 -1.64 9.66 -8.33
N LYS A 116 -0.68 9.18 -9.14
CA LYS A 116 0.44 9.97 -9.71
C LYS A 116 0.08 11.39 -10.19
N HIS A 117 -1.09 11.58 -10.80
CA HIS A 117 -1.53 12.86 -11.37
C HIS A 117 -2.07 13.88 -10.36
N TYR A 118 -2.41 13.45 -9.14
CA TYR A 118 -3.03 14.28 -8.11
C TYR A 118 -2.51 13.96 -6.69
N THR A 119 -1.36 13.29 -6.59
CA THR A 119 -0.76 12.86 -5.31
C THR A 119 -0.60 14.00 -4.31
N THR A 120 -0.10 15.16 -4.74
CA THR A 120 0.09 16.31 -3.84
C THR A 120 -1.23 16.82 -3.28
N TRP A 121 -2.24 16.96 -4.13
CA TRP A 121 -3.58 17.38 -3.69
C TRP A 121 -4.20 16.35 -2.73
N LEU A 122 -4.06 15.06 -3.04
CA LEU A 122 -4.56 13.98 -2.19
C LEU A 122 -3.89 13.99 -0.81
N ALA A 123 -2.57 14.18 -0.76
CA ALA A 123 -1.82 14.22 0.50
C ALA A 123 -2.26 15.39 1.40
N VAL A 124 -2.59 16.55 0.80
CA VAL A 124 -3.13 17.70 1.53
C VAL A 124 -4.54 17.38 2.07
N GLN A 125 -5.42 16.81 1.25
CA GLN A 125 -6.79 16.47 1.65
C GLN A 125 -6.85 15.39 2.73
N HIS A 126 -5.91 14.44 2.70
CA HIS A 126 -5.84 13.30 3.63
C HIS A 126 -4.74 13.45 4.67
N SER A 127 -4.36 14.68 5.03
CA SER A 127 -3.27 14.94 5.99
C SER A 127 -3.53 14.27 7.33
N SER A 128 -4.77 14.27 7.83
CA SER A 128 -5.18 13.59 9.07
C SER A 128 -4.94 12.08 9.01
N LEU A 129 -5.27 11.43 7.89
CA LEU A 129 -4.98 10.02 7.67
C LEU A 129 -3.46 9.80 7.62
N LEU A 130 -2.69 10.64 6.92
CA LEU A 130 -1.24 10.48 6.85
C LEU A 130 -0.57 10.61 8.23
N HIS A 131 -1.05 11.52 9.09
CA HIS A 131 -0.65 11.57 10.49
C HIS A 131 -1.02 10.29 11.24
N ALA A 132 -2.26 9.80 11.10
CA ALA A 132 -2.68 8.55 11.73
C ALA A 132 -1.84 7.35 11.29
N LEU A 133 -1.42 7.27 10.02
CA LEU A 133 -0.52 6.23 9.52
C LEU A 133 0.88 6.38 10.13
N ALA A 134 1.42 7.60 10.23
CA ALA A 134 2.71 7.86 10.87
C ALA A 134 2.69 7.44 12.35
N ASP A 135 1.67 7.87 13.10
CA ASP A 135 1.47 7.54 14.51
C ASP A 135 1.30 6.03 14.72
N PHE A 136 0.51 5.38 13.87
CA PHE A 136 0.34 3.92 13.89
C PHE A 136 1.68 3.21 13.73
N THR A 137 2.55 3.66 12.81
CA THR A 137 3.84 2.99 12.57
C THR A 137 4.89 3.24 13.65
N LEU A 138 4.78 4.35 14.39
CA LEU A 138 5.77 4.80 15.36
C LEU A 138 6.19 3.75 16.41
N PRO A 139 5.28 3.01 17.08
CA PRO A 139 5.65 1.98 18.05
C PRO A 139 6.35 0.77 17.40
N HIS A 140 6.06 0.47 16.13
CA HIS A 140 6.65 -0.68 15.42
C HIS A 140 8.09 -0.41 14.95
N LEU A 141 8.49 0.86 14.83
CA LEU A 141 9.86 1.24 14.49
C LEU A 141 10.83 0.97 15.65
N THR A 142 10.38 1.09 16.90
CA THR A 142 11.22 0.82 18.08
C THR A 142 11.53 -0.66 18.28
N THR A 143 10.60 -1.54 17.90
CA THR A 143 10.72 -2.98 18.16
C THR A 143 11.75 -3.70 17.29
N CYS A 144 12.22 -3.11 16.19
CA CYS A 144 13.23 -3.73 15.32
C CYS A 144 14.62 -3.85 15.97
N ALA A 145 14.89 -3.05 17.00
CA ALA A 145 16.15 -3.07 17.74
C ALA A 145 16.17 -4.09 18.88
N ALA A 146 15.01 -4.57 19.34
CA ALA A 146 14.91 -5.54 20.41
C ALA A 146 15.14 -6.96 19.87
N ARG A 147 16.40 -7.42 19.90
CA ARG A 147 16.72 -8.84 19.71
C ARG A 147 16.02 -9.64 20.81
N GLY A 148 14.96 -10.36 20.44
CA GLY A 148 14.21 -11.23 21.35
C GLY A 148 12.86 -10.67 21.76
N SER A 149 11.95 -10.44 20.80
CA SER A 149 10.52 -10.35 21.14
C SER A 149 9.94 -11.76 21.22
N THR A 150 9.71 -12.24 22.44
CA THR A 150 8.95 -13.47 22.76
C THR A 150 7.44 -13.26 22.71
N SER A 151 6.97 -12.03 22.49
CA SER A 151 5.57 -11.72 22.25
C SER A 151 5.32 -11.57 20.75
N GLY A 152 4.20 -12.10 20.26
CA GLY A 152 3.79 -12.11 18.84
C GLY A 152 3.54 -10.73 18.20
N GLN A 153 4.27 -9.69 18.60
CA GLN A 153 4.28 -8.38 17.96
C GLN A 153 4.93 -8.47 16.58
N GLN A 154 4.16 -8.08 15.58
CA GLN A 154 4.60 -8.03 14.18
C GLN A 154 5.65 -6.91 14.01
N LEU A 155 6.90 -7.33 13.79
CA LEU A 155 8.07 -6.46 13.65
C LEU A 155 8.11 -5.75 12.29
N CYS A 156 8.62 -4.52 12.24
CA CYS A 156 8.83 -3.78 10.99
C CYS A 156 10.07 -4.34 10.27
N GLY A 157 9.88 -5.14 9.23
CA GLY A 157 10.98 -5.71 8.46
C GLY A 157 11.69 -4.70 7.55
N PRO A 158 12.84 -5.07 6.95
CA PRO A 158 13.61 -4.21 6.05
C PRO A 158 12.77 -3.62 4.91
N ARG A 159 11.91 -4.45 4.30
CA ARG A 159 11.02 -4.02 3.22
C ARG A 159 10.04 -2.96 3.67
N GLN A 160 9.46 -3.09 4.85
CA GLN A 160 8.49 -2.13 5.40
C GLN A 160 9.15 -0.78 5.66
N LEU A 161 10.39 -0.76 6.18
CA LEU A 161 11.15 0.48 6.38
C LEU A 161 11.38 1.21 5.05
N VAL A 162 11.84 0.50 4.01
CA VAL A 162 12.01 1.09 2.68
C VAL A 162 10.68 1.64 2.14
N GLN A 163 9.60 0.86 2.25
CA GLN A 163 8.27 1.26 1.76
C GLN A 163 7.76 2.52 2.45
N LEU A 164 7.90 2.62 3.77
CA LEU A 164 7.45 3.78 4.55
C LEU A 164 8.23 5.03 4.17
N ALA A 165 9.58 4.97 4.19
CA ALA A 165 10.42 6.11 3.85
C ALA A 165 10.15 6.61 2.42
N VAL A 166 10.13 5.70 1.44
CA VAL A 166 9.87 6.04 0.03
C VAL A 166 8.45 6.56 -0.18
N GLY A 167 7.46 5.96 0.49
CA GLY A 167 6.06 6.36 0.36
C GLY A 167 5.81 7.76 0.90
N PHE A 168 6.20 8.05 2.14
CA PHE A 168 6.06 9.38 2.73
C PHE A 168 6.82 10.47 1.96
N THR A 169 8.02 10.14 1.46
CA THR A 169 8.78 11.06 0.59
C THR A 169 8.00 11.43 -0.67
N ARG A 170 7.44 10.42 -1.36
CA ARG A 170 6.68 10.64 -2.61
C ARG A 170 5.33 11.32 -2.37
N LEU A 171 4.78 11.19 -1.17
CA LEU A 171 3.62 11.94 -0.72
C LEU A 171 3.95 13.39 -0.35
N ARG A 172 5.24 13.74 -0.28
CA ARG A 172 5.73 15.03 0.23
C ARG A 172 5.17 15.32 1.63
N PHE A 173 5.14 14.30 2.47
CA PHE A 173 4.59 14.37 3.81
C PHE A 173 5.70 14.10 4.83
N TYR A 174 5.91 15.04 5.76
CA TYR A 174 6.86 14.90 6.85
C TYR A 174 6.21 14.20 8.06
N PRO A 175 6.61 12.97 8.42
CA PRO A 175 5.96 12.21 9.50
C PRO A 175 6.30 12.68 10.92
N GLY A 176 7.20 13.66 11.08
CA GLY A 176 7.64 14.17 12.37
C GLY A 176 9.07 13.74 12.75
N ALA A 177 9.71 14.55 13.60
CA ALA A 177 11.11 14.35 14.00
C ALA A 177 11.33 13.05 14.80
N GLU A 178 10.37 12.69 15.66
CA GLU A 178 10.42 11.44 16.42
C GLU A 178 10.37 10.21 15.50
N TRP A 179 9.47 10.24 14.51
CA TRP A 179 9.35 9.19 13.51
C TRP A 179 10.64 9.03 12.74
N MET A 180 11.22 10.14 12.26
CA MET A 180 12.49 10.14 11.53
C MET A 180 13.64 9.53 12.36
N ARG A 181 13.72 9.90 13.66
CA ARG A 181 14.74 9.37 14.57
C ARG A 181 14.59 7.85 14.76
N ARG A 182 13.37 7.37 15.02
CA ARG A 182 13.09 5.93 15.23
C ARG A 182 13.27 5.13 13.95
N HIS A 183 12.81 5.64 12.82
CA HIS A 183 12.99 4.99 11.52
C HIS A 183 14.48 4.85 11.18
N ARG A 184 15.30 5.87 11.49
CA ARG A 184 16.76 5.82 11.32
C ARG A 184 17.41 4.77 12.20
N ALA A 185 17.06 4.74 13.49
CA ALA A 185 17.56 3.72 14.41
C ALA A 185 17.19 2.30 13.95
N ALA A 186 15.93 2.08 13.55
CA ALA A 186 15.46 0.81 13.00
C ALA A 186 16.23 0.40 11.73
N SER A 187 16.43 1.34 10.80
CA SER A 187 17.17 1.13 9.56
C SER A 187 18.63 0.74 9.83
N ILE A 188 19.28 1.34 10.83
CA ILE A 188 20.65 0.99 11.22
C ILE A 188 20.68 -0.43 11.82
N ALA A 189 19.72 -0.78 12.69
CA ALA A 189 19.66 -2.09 13.33
C ALA A 189 19.55 -3.25 12.31
N VAL A 190 18.82 -3.04 11.22
CA VAL A 190 18.64 -4.05 10.15
C VAL A 190 19.47 -3.77 8.89
N GLN A 191 20.48 -2.90 8.97
CA GLN A 191 21.24 -2.45 7.80
C GLN A 191 21.88 -3.59 7.00
N HIS A 192 22.27 -4.68 7.68
CA HIS A 192 22.86 -5.87 7.08
C HIS A 192 21.88 -6.62 6.16
N ALA A 193 20.57 -6.46 6.35
CA ALA A 193 19.54 -7.10 5.54
C ALA A 193 19.13 -6.26 4.32
N PHE A 194 19.67 -5.05 4.16
CA PHE A 194 19.38 -4.20 3.01
C PHE A 194 20.27 -4.49 1.80
N THR A 195 19.66 -4.49 0.62
CA THR A 195 20.40 -4.46 -0.64
C THR A 195 21.11 -3.10 -0.83
N SER A 196 22.00 -2.99 -1.81
CA SER A 196 22.58 -1.70 -2.22
C SER A 196 21.49 -0.72 -2.67
N THR A 197 20.49 -1.21 -3.39
CA THR A 197 19.33 -0.43 -3.86
C THR A 197 18.49 0.11 -2.71
N ASP A 198 18.18 -0.72 -1.71
CA ASP A 198 17.40 -0.29 -0.53
C ASP A 198 18.11 0.82 0.23
N ARG A 199 19.43 0.69 0.43
CA ARG A 199 20.25 1.72 1.08
C ARG A 199 20.26 3.03 0.29
N ALA A 200 20.31 2.98 -1.04
CA ALA A 200 20.23 4.16 -1.88
C ALA A 200 18.85 4.84 -1.77
N GLN A 201 17.77 4.07 -1.80
CA GLN A 201 16.40 4.57 -1.66
C GLN A 201 16.16 5.23 -0.31
N ILE A 202 16.61 4.62 0.79
CA ILE A 202 16.48 5.18 2.13
C ILE A 202 17.27 6.50 2.26
N ARG A 203 18.50 6.56 1.73
CA ARG A 203 19.30 7.80 1.76
C ARG A 203 18.63 8.93 0.99
N ALA A 204 18.16 8.64 -0.23
CA ALA A 204 17.45 9.62 -1.04
C ALA A 204 16.15 10.08 -0.37
N ALA A 205 15.41 9.16 0.26
CA ALA A 205 14.20 9.47 1.00
C ALA A 205 14.46 10.43 2.18
N TYR A 206 15.53 10.20 2.95
CA TYR A 206 15.87 11.10 4.06
C TYR A 206 16.28 12.49 3.60
N GLN A 207 17.05 12.60 2.52
CA GLN A 207 17.42 13.91 1.96
C GLN A 207 16.17 14.70 1.58
N ALA A 208 15.28 14.07 0.81
CA ALA A 208 14.05 14.70 0.36
C ALA A 208 13.08 15.03 1.52
N LEU A 209 12.96 14.18 2.54
CA LEU A 209 12.08 14.46 3.70
C LEU A 209 12.56 15.62 4.58
N LEU A 210 13.85 15.97 4.52
CA LEU A 210 14.39 17.14 5.23
C LEU A 210 14.18 18.44 4.43
N GLU A 211 13.82 18.34 3.15
CA GLU A 211 13.55 19.47 2.25
C GLU A 211 12.05 19.78 2.09
N VAL A 212 11.17 18.94 2.68
CA VAL A 212 9.70 19.12 2.71
C VAL A 212 9.32 20.06 3.85
#